data_AF-A0A2D6MLC3-F1
#
_entry.id   AF-A0A2D6MLC3-F1
#
_cell.length_a   1.000
_cell.length_b   1.000
_cell.length_c   1.000
_cell.angle_alpha   90.00
_cell.angle_beta   90.00
_cell.angle_gamma   90.00
#
_symmetry.space_group_name_H-M   'P 1'
#
loop_
_entity.id
_entity.type
_entity.pdbx_description
1 polymer ?
#
loop_
_entity_poly.entity_id
_entity_poly.type
_entity_poly.pdbx_seq_one_letter_code
_entity_poly.pdbx_strand_id
1 'polypeptide(L)'
;MHLLKQKFVLSILTIALIGFVFFIASSARAACNFHNVTGYVWSGHTGWISLNCSAGGNIDYGLDISFESQSPIVDVTGYAWSSNLGWLNFDPVGIPVGIYPIYGAARYDAEFARNTGISPTTTSGVIKGWAQWEALGDDGWMIMGPINISSTDYGVSIGADRLFYGWSWNGGEDVDSDNFAELGDGWVRWDSEVEGGIGGGASVLAYWFETLYGDIYSGGDIQAPFAPPLDKYNATYLIQANGTIQPVSITSKQGAGIPEIAESFNSLLLPDVANNYRGTLAWLDKAGMIAGRYGTPESTLPAVSSILLDGKVYHYTGSLTIANDLIINKGVGSQKGSGTIIVDGNLTIDANISYQSGSIGTRVENLPSVAWIVKGDIIIDEDVTNLVGVFFSEGSISTGTKGVSLRDLEVPLQIDGMLIANQINLERLFADETGDPAEQIKFDGRAIVNPPPGLADIGKGLPILRETRP
;
A
#
# COMPACT_ATOMS: atom_id res chain seq x y z
N MET A 1 -58.78 7.98 40.44
CA MET A 1 -58.41 9.10 39.53
C MET A 1 -56.99 9.64 39.78
N HIS A 2 -56.51 9.70 41.04
CA HIS A 2 -55.17 10.22 41.36
C HIS A 2 -54.00 9.36 40.84
N LEU A 3 -54.11 8.03 40.95
CA LEU A 3 -53.09 7.07 40.47
C LEU A 3 -52.91 7.06 38.95
N LEU A 4 -53.97 7.37 38.17
CA LEU A 4 -53.88 7.43 36.71
C LEU A 4 -53.10 8.67 36.26
N LYS A 5 -53.30 9.82 36.92
CA LYS A 5 -52.56 11.05 36.64
C LYS A 5 -51.06 10.89 36.94
N GLN A 6 -50.72 10.19 38.02
CA GLN A 6 -49.31 9.98 38.40
C GLN A 6 -48.56 9.07 37.41
N LYS A 7 -49.20 8.01 36.90
CA LYS A 7 -48.62 7.15 35.86
C LYS A 7 -48.47 7.87 34.52
N PHE A 8 -49.43 8.72 34.15
CA PHE A 8 -49.38 9.48 32.92
C PHE A 8 -48.25 10.53 32.92
N VAL A 9 -48.05 11.22 34.05
CA VAL A 9 -46.95 12.19 34.22
C VAL A 9 -45.58 11.50 34.20
N LEU A 10 -45.46 10.32 34.83
CA LEU A 10 -44.20 9.56 34.83
C LEU A 10 -43.84 9.07 33.42
N SER A 11 -44.82 8.61 32.62
CA SER A 11 -44.57 8.21 31.23
C SER A 11 -44.13 9.37 30.34
N ILE A 12 -44.70 10.56 30.51
CA ILE A 12 -44.28 11.76 29.76
C ILE A 12 -42.85 12.16 30.14
N LEU A 13 -42.50 12.15 31.42
CA LEU A 13 -41.14 12.42 31.89
C LEU A 13 -40.12 11.39 31.37
N THR A 14 -40.52 10.12 31.27
CA THR A 14 -39.64 9.06 30.75
C THR A 14 -39.41 9.22 29.24
N ILE A 15 -40.46 9.55 28.47
CA ILE A 15 -40.34 9.83 27.04
C ILE A 15 -39.52 11.10 26.78
N ALA A 16 -39.71 12.14 27.59
CA ALA A 16 -38.91 13.37 27.50
C ALA A 16 -37.44 13.12 27.86
N LEU A 17 -37.14 12.25 28.84
CA LEU A 17 -35.78 11.88 29.20
C LEU A 17 -35.12 11.02 28.11
N ILE A 18 -35.83 10.06 27.52
CA ILE A 18 -35.32 9.26 26.39
C ILE A 18 -35.10 10.18 25.18
N GLY A 19 -36.03 11.10 24.90
CA GLY A 19 -35.87 12.10 23.84
C GLY A 19 -34.68 13.04 24.08
N PHE A 20 -34.42 13.43 25.33
CA PHE A 20 -33.27 14.26 25.70
C PHE A 20 -31.94 13.50 25.63
N VAL A 21 -31.93 12.20 25.96
CA VAL A 21 -30.76 11.33 25.81
C VAL A 21 -30.45 11.06 24.32
N PHE A 22 -31.46 11.04 23.44
CA PHE A 22 -31.26 11.01 21.99
C PHE A 22 -30.95 12.38 21.36
N PHE A 23 -31.12 13.48 22.11
CA PHE A 23 -30.76 14.85 21.71
C PHE A 23 -29.45 15.35 22.33
N ILE A 24 -28.69 14.47 22.99
CA ILE A 24 -27.26 14.76 23.22
C ILE A 24 -26.68 14.86 21.82
N ALA A 25 -26.35 16.09 21.42
CA ALA A 25 -25.74 16.37 20.14
C ALA A 25 -24.58 15.40 19.97
N SER A 26 -24.74 14.42 19.08
CA SER A 26 -23.60 13.79 18.45
C SER A 26 -22.92 14.95 17.75
N SER A 27 -21.88 15.52 18.37
CA SER A 27 -20.88 16.26 17.63
C SER A 27 -20.35 15.28 16.62
N ALA A 28 -20.93 15.30 15.42
CA ALA A 28 -20.29 14.80 14.23
C ALA A 28 -19.04 15.65 14.12
N ARG A 29 -17.94 15.18 14.73
CA ARG A 29 -16.62 15.68 14.40
C ARG A 29 -16.50 15.35 12.91
N ALA A 30 -16.20 16.35 12.09
CA ALA A 30 -15.77 16.05 10.74
C ALA A 30 -14.60 15.07 10.89
N ALA A 31 -14.75 13.86 10.39
CA ALA A 31 -13.66 12.91 10.37
C ALA A 31 -12.56 13.50 9.49
N CYS A 32 -11.32 13.36 9.92
CA CYS A 32 -10.18 13.63 9.06
C CYS A 32 -10.25 12.64 7.90
N ASN A 33 -10.41 13.12 6.68
CA ASN A 33 -10.32 12.26 5.50
C ASN A 33 -8.84 11.95 5.23
N PHE A 34 -8.58 10.91 4.46
CA PHE A 34 -7.22 10.59 4.06
C PHE A 34 -6.62 11.70 3.19
N HIS A 35 -5.39 12.09 3.54
CA HIS A 35 -4.53 12.99 2.78
C HIS A 35 -3.15 12.37 2.69
N ASN A 36 -2.54 12.39 1.49
CA ASN A 36 -1.35 11.59 1.22
C ASN A 36 -0.01 12.22 1.67
N VAL A 37 -0.08 13.34 2.36
CA VAL A 37 1.05 13.95 3.08
C VAL A 37 0.71 14.03 4.55
N THR A 38 1.66 13.66 5.41
CA THR A 38 1.50 13.63 6.86
C THR A 38 2.67 14.28 7.58
N GLY A 39 2.50 14.50 8.89
CA GLY A 39 3.50 15.07 9.78
C GLY A 39 3.41 16.58 9.91
N TYR A 40 4.49 17.16 10.42
CA TYR A 40 4.60 18.60 10.64
C TYR A 40 5.86 19.18 9.99
N VAL A 41 5.82 20.46 9.71
CA VAL A 41 6.96 21.31 9.38
C VAL A 41 7.08 22.43 10.41
N TRP A 42 8.23 23.10 10.45
CA TRP A 42 8.52 24.07 11.51
C TRP A 42 9.05 25.40 10.99
N SER A 43 8.53 26.50 11.52
CA SER A 43 9.11 27.84 11.37
C SER A 43 9.52 28.42 12.71
N GLY A 44 10.59 29.23 12.72
CA GLY A 44 11.00 29.99 13.90
C GLY A 44 9.99 31.06 14.33
N HIS A 45 9.16 31.56 13.40
CA HIS A 45 8.17 32.60 13.66
C HIS A 45 6.76 32.02 13.90
N THR A 46 6.35 31.04 13.09
CA THR A 46 5.02 30.42 13.18
C THR A 46 4.97 29.18 14.06
N GLY A 47 6.11 28.52 14.31
CA GLY A 47 6.15 27.26 15.04
C GLY A 47 5.68 26.08 14.20
N TRP A 48 4.96 25.14 14.83
CA TRP A 48 4.52 23.91 14.16
C TRP A 48 3.41 24.21 13.15
N ILE A 49 3.56 23.62 11.98
CA ILE A 49 2.61 23.67 10.88
C ILE A 49 2.27 22.22 10.55
N SER A 50 1.02 21.85 10.79
CA SER A 50 0.47 20.52 10.56
C SER A 50 0.09 20.34 9.10
N LEU A 51 0.56 19.26 8.47
CA LEU A 51 0.33 19.00 7.04
C LEU A 51 -0.99 18.27 6.76
N ASN A 52 -1.65 17.72 7.79
CA ASN A 52 -2.97 17.11 7.67
C ASN A 52 -3.70 17.08 9.02
N CYS A 53 -5.00 16.78 8.97
CA CYS A 53 -5.87 16.81 10.14
C CYS A 53 -5.57 15.71 11.17
N SER A 54 -4.90 14.63 10.79
CA SER A 54 -4.47 13.59 11.74
C SER A 54 -3.23 14.01 12.52
N ALA A 55 -2.40 14.87 11.95
CA ALA A 55 -1.34 15.60 12.62
C ALA A 55 -1.89 16.80 13.44
N GLY A 56 -3.03 16.70 14.13
CA GLY A 56 -3.42 17.66 15.17
C GLY A 56 -4.67 18.51 14.94
N GLY A 57 -5.49 18.19 13.94
CA GLY A 57 -6.73 18.88 13.60
C GLY A 57 -8.01 18.31 14.24
N ASN A 58 -9.08 19.11 14.23
CA ASN A 58 -10.45 18.66 14.54
C ASN A 58 -11.42 18.86 13.36
N ILE A 59 -10.90 19.34 12.23
CA ILE A 59 -11.61 19.53 10.99
C ILE A 59 -10.79 18.89 9.88
N ASP A 60 -11.45 18.53 8.79
CA ASP A 60 -10.82 17.92 7.63
C ASP A 60 -9.93 18.92 6.88
N TYR A 61 -8.64 18.60 6.76
CA TYR A 61 -7.65 19.32 5.97
C TYR A 61 -6.42 18.44 5.75
N GLY A 62 -5.70 18.68 4.67
CA GLY A 62 -4.39 18.12 4.46
C GLY A 62 -3.88 18.41 3.07
N LEU A 63 -2.63 17.99 2.81
CA LEU A 63 -2.02 18.12 1.50
C LEU A 63 -2.14 16.83 0.70
N ASP A 64 -2.42 16.98 -0.59
CA ASP A 64 -2.51 15.89 -1.54
C ASP A 64 -1.65 16.15 -2.78
N ILE A 65 -0.87 15.14 -3.16
CA ILE A 65 0.00 15.13 -4.34
C ILE A 65 -0.39 13.96 -5.25
N SER A 66 -0.75 14.22 -6.50
CA SER A 66 -1.23 13.17 -7.42
C SER A 66 -0.08 12.33 -8.02
N PHE A 67 0.59 11.50 -7.21
CA PHE A 67 1.69 10.64 -7.65
C PHE A 67 1.29 9.58 -8.69
N GLU A 68 0.00 9.32 -8.87
CA GLU A 68 -0.50 8.40 -9.92
C GLU A 68 -0.63 9.05 -11.29
N SER A 69 -0.47 10.38 -11.36
CA SER A 69 -0.45 11.06 -12.65
C SER A 69 0.83 10.70 -13.41
N GLN A 70 0.65 10.31 -14.67
CA GLN A 70 1.74 10.08 -15.63
C GLN A 70 2.46 11.38 -16.03
N SER A 71 1.96 12.54 -15.58
CA SER A 71 2.60 13.82 -15.80
C SER A 71 3.90 13.93 -15.00
N PRO A 72 4.99 14.47 -15.58
CA PRO A 72 6.22 14.75 -14.85
C PRO A 72 6.06 15.88 -13.82
N ILE A 73 4.97 16.65 -13.92
CA ILE A 73 4.61 17.75 -13.02
C ILE A 73 3.16 17.54 -12.60
N VAL A 74 2.88 17.59 -11.30
CA VAL A 74 1.55 17.38 -10.73
C VAL A 74 1.28 18.44 -9.66
N ASP A 75 0.01 18.82 -9.52
CA ASP A 75 -0.38 19.85 -8.57
C ASP A 75 -0.26 19.31 -7.12
N VAL A 76 0.16 20.18 -6.20
CA VAL A 76 0.10 19.97 -4.75
C VAL A 76 -1.10 20.77 -4.25
N THR A 77 -2.10 20.08 -3.73
CA THR A 77 -3.39 20.71 -3.37
C THR A 77 -3.68 20.59 -1.89
N GLY A 78 -4.61 21.41 -1.41
CA GLY A 78 -5.12 21.35 -0.05
C GLY A 78 -4.50 22.39 0.89
N TYR A 79 -4.64 22.12 2.20
CA TYR A 79 -4.30 23.08 3.24
C TYR A 79 -3.45 22.44 4.34
N ALA A 80 -2.52 23.23 4.88
CA ALA A 80 -1.84 22.97 6.14
C ALA A 80 -2.33 23.97 7.20
N TRP A 81 -2.11 23.67 8.48
CA TRP A 81 -2.62 24.47 9.59
C TRP A 81 -1.56 24.75 10.66
N SER A 82 -1.50 25.99 11.12
CA SER A 82 -0.77 26.36 12.35
C SER A 82 -1.70 27.07 13.33
N SER A 83 -1.55 26.78 14.63
CA SER A 83 -2.27 27.51 15.67
C SER A 83 -1.87 28.98 15.78
N ASN A 84 -0.70 29.36 15.26
CA ASN A 84 -0.14 30.70 15.42
C ASN A 84 -0.44 31.60 14.21
N LEU A 85 -0.47 31.05 12.99
CA LEU A 85 -0.65 31.83 11.76
C LEU A 85 -1.89 31.42 10.93
N GLY A 86 -2.55 30.31 11.27
CA GLY A 86 -3.80 29.89 10.62
C GLY A 86 -3.61 28.94 9.45
N TRP A 87 -4.33 29.18 8.35
CA TRP A 87 -4.33 28.31 7.17
C TRP A 87 -3.22 28.67 6.18
N LEU A 88 -2.50 27.64 5.72
CA LEU A 88 -1.57 27.72 4.61
C LEU A 88 -2.17 26.95 3.42
N ASN A 89 -2.46 27.65 2.33
CA ASN A 89 -3.12 27.13 1.14
C ASN A 89 -2.11 26.79 0.03
N PHE A 90 -2.16 25.58 -0.52
CA PHE A 90 -1.26 25.12 -1.59
C PHE A 90 -1.87 25.24 -2.99
N ASP A 91 -3.18 25.50 -3.08
CA ASP A 91 -3.92 25.78 -4.32
C ASP A 91 -4.78 27.06 -4.19
N PRO A 92 -4.14 28.25 -4.04
CA PRO A 92 -4.87 29.50 -3.90
C PRO A 92 -5.53 29.94 -5.22
N VAL A 93 -6.86 30.05 -5.21
CA VAL A 93 -7.66 30.47 -6.38
C VAL A 93 -7.81 32.00 -6.41
N GLY A 94 -7.54 32.64 -7.56
CA GLY A 94 -8.07 33.97 -7.86
C GLY A 94 -7.11 35.17 -7.76
N ILE A 95 -5.84 35.00 -8.08
CA ILE A 95 -4.85 36.10 -8.03
C ILE A 95 -5.14 37.20 -9.08
N PRO A 96 -5.30 38.47 -8.70
CA PRO A 96 -5.25 39.60 -9.63
C PRO A 96 -3.81 39.77 -10.15
N VAL A 97 -3.67 39.81 -11.48
CA VAL A 97 -2.40 40.07 -12.16
C VAL A 97 -1.80 41.40 -11.65
N GLY A 98 -0.69 41.35 -10.89
CA GLY A 98 0.04 42.55 -10.46
C GLY A 98 0.56 42.58 -9.02
N ILE A 99 0.22 41.60 -8.18
CA ILE A 99 0.85 41.39 -6.88
C ILE A 99 1.93 40.30 -7.05
N TYR A 100 3.05 40.43 -6.33
CA TYR A 100 4.20 39.52 -6.39
C TYR A 100 3.75 38.04 -6.34
N PRO A 101 4.41 37.12 -7.06
CA PRO A 101 5.73 37.28 -7.68
C PRO A 101 5.68 37.35 -9.21
N ILE A 102 6.12 38.49 -9.71
CA ILE A 102 6.42 38.73 -11.12
C ILE A 102 7.72 37.99 -11.46
N TYR A 103 7.61 36.78 -12.02
CA TYR A 103 8.61 36.16 -12.89
C TYR A 103 7.95 35.28 -13.96
N GLY A 104 7.05 35.86 -14.76
CA GLY A 104 6.67 35.31 -16.09
C GLY A 104 6.15 33.86 -16.17
N ALA A 105 5.76 33.22 -15.06
CA ALA A 105 5.24 31.86 -15.04
C ALA A 105 3.71 31.86 -15.03
N ALA A 106 3.10 30.99 -15.85
CA ALA A 106 1.67 30.93 -16.11
C ALA A 106 0.87 30.09 -15.08
N ARG A 107 1.52 29.68 -13.97
CA ARG A 107 0.95 28.92 -12.85
C ARG A 107 1.67 29.31 -11.56
N TYR A 108 0.90 29.51 -10.50
CA TYR A 108 1.36 30.11 -9.22
C TYR A 108 1.23 29.14 -8.04
N ASP A 109 0.43 28.09 -8.22
CA ASP A 109 0.18 26.97 -7.34
C ASP A 109 1.44 26.15 -7.05
N ALA A 110 1.43 25.44 -5.93
CA ALA A 110 2.49 24.52 -5.59
C ALA A 110 2.41 23.30 -6.52
N GLU A 111 3.53 22.95 -7.15
CA GLU A 111 3.62 21.81 -8.08
C GLU A 111 4.76 20.88 -7.69
N PHE A 112 4.50 19.58 -7.62
CA PHE A 112 5.54 18.56 -7.50
C PHE A 112 6.08 18.21 -8.89
N ALA A 113 7.37 18.45 -9.09
CA ALA A 113 8.10 18.10 -10.30
C ALA A 113 9.04 16.92 -10.04
N ARG A 114 8.84 15.82 -10.75
CA ARG A 114 9.70 14.62 -10.67
C ARG A 114 11.11 14.91 -11.19
N ASN A 115 12.10 14.23 -10.62
CA ASN A 115 13.48 14.34 -11.09
C ASN A 115 13.66 13.81 -12.53
N THR A 116 14.28 14.61 -13.41
CA THR A 116 14.54 14.24 -14.81
C THR A 116 15.54 13.10 -14.95
N GLY A 117 15.22 12.09 -15.78
CA GLY A 117 16.10 10.96 -16.07
C GLY A 117 15.98 9.76 -15.13
N ILE A 118 15.06 9.84 -14.16
CA ILE A 118 14.71 8.75 -13.25
C ILE A 118 13.36 8.17 -13.70
N SER A 119 13.11 6.88 -13.45
CA SER A 119 11.84 6.19 -13.79
C SER A 119 10.62 7.04 -13.36
N PRO A 120 9.56 7.15 -14.18
CA PRO A 120 8.35 7.95 -13.88
C PRO A 120 7.62 7.53 -12.60
N THR A 121 8.01 6.41 -12.00
CA THR A 121 7.46 5.84 -10.77
C THR A 121 8.08 6.40 -9.49
N THR A 122 9.16 7.19 -9.54
CA THR A 122 9.80 7.66 -8.30
C THR A 122 9.07 8.84 -7.66
N THR A 123 8.99 8.83 -6.33
CA THR A 123 8.57 9.99 -5.49
C THR A 123 9.63 11.06 -5.36
N SER A 124 10.83 10.82 -5.93
CA SER A 124 11.90 11.78 -5.79
C SER A 124 11.69 12.95 -6.74
N GLY A 125 11.63 14.15 -6.17
CA GLY A 125 11.39 15.36 -6.92
C GLY A 125 11.48 16.60 -6.05
N VAL A 126 11.06 17.72 -6.62
CA VAL A 126 11.07 19.03 -5.97
C VAL A 126 9.67 19.63 -6.00
N ILE A 127 9.31 20.38 -4.96
CA ILE A 127 8.11 21.21 -4.97
C ILE A 127 8.50 22.60 -5.46
N LYS A 128 7.78 23.07 -6.47
CA LYS A 128 7.94 24.38 -7.08
C LYS A 128 6.70 25.22 -6.85
N GLY A 129 6.79 26.51 -7.19
CA GLY A 129 5.65 27.41 -7.09
C GLY A 129 5.47 27.96 -5.69
N TRP A 130 4.22 28.25 -5.34
CA TRP A 130 3.89 29.03 -4.14
C TRP A 130 2.71 28.45 -3.36
N ALA A 131 2.77 28.65 -2.05
CA ALA A 131 1.65 28.49 -1.13
C ALA A 131 1.33 29.86 -0.49
N GLN A 132 0.17 30.01 0.15
CA GLN A 132 -0.24 31.29 0.73
C GLN A 132 -0.77 31.14 2.16
N TRP A 133 -0.20 31.92 3.07
CA TRP A 133 -0.77 32.15 4.40
C TRP A 133 -2.00 33.05 4.30
N GLU A 134 -3.19 32.47 4.48
CA GLU A 134 -4.48 33.17 4.31
C GLU A 134 -4.63 34.34 5.29
N ALA A 135 -4.05 34.24 6.50
CA ALA A 135 -4.12 35.29 7.51
C ALA A 135 -3.29 36.53 7.17
N LEU A 136 -2.28 36.40 6.31
CA LEU A 136 -1.38 37.48 5.91
C LEU A 136 -1.83 38.16 4.61
N GLY A 137 -2.86 37.66 3.94
CA GLY A 137 -3.36 38.25 2.70
C GLY A 137 -2.28 38.33 1.63
N ASP A 138 -2.07 39.53 1.09
CA ASP A 138 -1.09 39.78 0.02
C ASP A 138 0.37 39.55 0.46
N ASP A 139 0.64 39.59 1.77
CA ASP A 139 1.97 39.29 2.35
C ASP A 139 2.22 37.80 2.58
N GLY A 140 1.19 36.96 2.39
CA GLY A 140 1.22 35.55 2.77
C GLY A 140 1.95 34.61 1.82
N TRP A 141 2.45 35.10 0.68
CA TRP A 141 3.03 34.25 -0.37
C TRP A 141 4.36 33.61 0.05
N MET A 142 4.35 32.28 0.11
CA MET A 142 5.49 31.45 0.48
C MET A 142 6.03 30.71 -0.74
N ILE A 143 7.31 30.91 -1.08
CA ILE A 143 7.95 30.17 -2.16
C ILE A 143 8.32 28.76 -1.69
N MET A 144 7.95 27.77 -2.48
CA MET A 144 8.28 26.36 -2.23
C MET A 144 9.62 25.97 -2.85
N GLY A 145 9.93 26.52 -4.01
CA GLY A 145 11.16 26.24 -4.73
C GLY A 145 11.08 26.65 -6.21
N PRO A 146 12.22 26.71 -6.92
CA PRO A 146 13.58 26.63 -6.37
C PRO A 146 13.96 27.90 -5.58
N ILE A 147 14.79 27.76 -4.54
CA ILE A 147 15.34 28.86 -3.74
C ILE A 147 16.87 28.84 -3.88
N ASN A 148 17.37 29.50 -4.92
CA ASN A 148 18.79 29.45 -5.28
C ASN A 148 19.61 30.51 -4.53
N ILE A 149 20.43 30.08 -3.57
CA ILE A 149 21.37 30.93 -2.85
C ILE A 149 22.79 30.42 -3.11
N SER A 150 23.63 31.25 -3.72
CA SER A 150 25.03 30.92 -4.02
C SER A 150 25.20 29.58 -4.75
N SER A 151 24.37 29.32 -5.78
CA SER A 151 24.33 28.08 -6.58
C SER A 151 23.85 26.81 -5.87
N THR A 152 23.35 26.93 -4.65
CA THR A 152 22.65 25.85 -3.94
C THR A 152 21.15 26.13 -3.94
N ASP A 153 20.35 25.15 -4.37
CA ASP A 153 18.89 25.20 -4.24
C ASP A 153 18.49 24.69 -2.84
N TYR A 154 17.83 25.54 -2.07
CA TYR A 154 17.32 25.23 -0.74
C TYR A 154 15.83 24.86 -0.74
N GLY A 155 15.17 24.87 -1.91
CA GLY A 155 13.75 24.60 -2.04
C GLY A 155 13.34 23.22 -1.52
N VAL A 156 12.02 23.04 -1.39
CA VAL A 156 11.44 21.81 -0.87
C VAL A 156 11.62 20.67 -1.86
N SER A 157 12.04 19.51 -1.36
CA SER A 157 12.22 18.29 -2.12
C SER A 157 11.67 17.09 -1.39
N ILE A 158 11.33 16.05 -2.14
CA ILE A 158 10.87 14.75 -1.63
C ILE A 158 11.89 13.71 -2.05
N GLY A 159 12.32 12.89 -1.11
CA GLY A 159 13.23 11.77 -1.34
C GLY A 159 12.54 10.53 -1.89
N ALA A 160 13.33 9.59 -2.40
CA ALA A 160 12.84 8.27 -2.77
C ALA A 160 12.38 7.44 -1.55
N ASP A 161 12.76 7.86 -0.34
CA ASP A 161 12.35 7.32 0.95
C ASP A 161 11.02 7.89 1.48
N ARG A 162 10.40 8.79 0.70
CA ARG A 162 9.13 9.50 0.96
C ARG A 162 9.25 10.65 1.96
N LEU A 163 10.47 11.03 2.33
CA LEU A 163 10.72 12.08 3.31
C LEU A 163 10.85 13.44 2.62
N PHE A 164 10.39 14.49 3.29
CA PHE A 164 10.57 15.86 2.83
C PHE A 164 11.91 16.44 3.33
N TYR A 165 12.52 17.26 2.49
CA TYR A 165 13.78 17.96 2.73
C TYR A 165 13.73 19.41 2.24
N GLY A 166 14.57 20.25 2.83
CA GLY A 166 14.80 21.62 2.36
C GLY A 166 13.97 22.64 3.12
N TRP A 167 13.69 23.75 2.44
CA TRP A 167 13.12 24.95 3.04
C TRP A 167 12.14 25.64 2.10
N SER A 168 11.10 26.23 2.68
CA SER A 168 10.28 27.24 2.02
C SER A 168 10.49 28.60 2.70
N TRP A 169 10.17 29.70 2.01
CA TRP A 169 10.41 31.05 2.49
C TRP A 169 9.25 31.99 2.25
N ASN A 170 8.88 32.78 3.25
CA ASN A 170 7.95 33.89 3.12
C ASN A 170 8.57 35.15 3.76
N GLY A 171 8.88 36.17 2.95
CA GLY A 171 9.47 37.41 3.44
C GLY A 171 8.47 38.49 3.86
N GLY A 172 7.21 38.40 3.40
CA GLY A 172 6.26 39.52 3.45
C GLY A 172 6.65 40.69 2.54
N GLU A 173 5.96 41.83 2.65
CA GLU A 173 6.36 43.12 2.05
C GLU A 173 7.71 43.60 2.64
N ASP A 174 8.80 43.37 1.90
CA ASP A 174 10.08 44.07 2.09
C ASP A 174 10.03 45.39 1.32
N VAL A 175 9.40 46.41 1.91
CA VAL A 175 9.43 47.79 1.41
C VAL A 175 10.15 48.68 2.41
N ASP A 176 11.45 48.77 2.18
CA ASP A 176 12.40 49.75 2.70
C ASP A 176 13.15 49.42 3.99
N SER A 177 14.37 49.97 4.03
CA SER A 177 15.38 49.89 5.07
C SER A 177 14.97 50.51 6.42
N ASP A 178 13.80 50.19 6.95
CA ASP A 178 13.35 50.63 8.25
C ASP A 178 13.19 49.49 9.26
N ASN A 179 13.13 49.87 10.54
CA ASN A 179 13.23 48.97 11.69
C ASN A 179 11.89 48.27 12.02
N PHE A 180 10.96 48.11 11.05
CA PHE A 180 9.73 47.36 11.30
C PHE A 180 9.99 45.85 11.15
N ALA A 181 9.26 45.06 11.93
CA ALA A 181 9.41 43.61 11.93
C ALA A 181 8.89 43.05 10.60
N GLU A 182 9.68 42.18 9.96
CA GLU A 182 9.26 41.34 8.84
C GLU A 182 7.89 40.73 9.15
N LEU A 183 6.86 41.04 8.34
CA LEU A 183 5.49 40.56 8.56
C LEU A 183 5.26 39.13 8.06
N GLY A 184 6.30 38.49 7.51
CA GLY A 184 6.27 37.14 6.99
C GLY A 184 6.61 36.04 8.01
N ASP A 185 6.39 34.79 7.61
CA ASP A 185 6.72 33.58 8.35
C ASP A 185 8.24 33.30 8.37
N GLY A 186 8.99 33.86 7.42
CA GLY A 186 10.41 33.61 7.24
C GLY A 186 10.69 32.19 6.73
N TRP A 187 11.75 31.56 7.25
CA TRP A 187 12.18 30.22 6.84
C TRP A 187 11.33 29.14 7.51
N VAL A 188 10.71 28.30 6.70
CA VAL A 188 10.01 27.08 7.12
C VAL A 188 10.86 25.87 6.74
N ARG A 189 11.19 25.04 7.72
CA ARG A 189 11.99 23.82 7.56
C ARG A 189 11.08 22.65 7.20
N TRP A 190 11.41 21.98 6.11
CA TRP A 190 10.81 20.71 5.69
C TRP A 190 11.82 19.61 5.96
N ASP A 191 11.85 19.05 7.16
CA ASP A 191 12.69 17.90 7.49
C ASP A 191 11.93 16.79 8.21
N SER A 192 12.30 15.57 7.86
CA SER A 192 11.76 14.34 8.41
C SER A 192 12.49 13.86 9.68
N GLU A 193 13.73 14.30 9.87
CA GLU A 193 14.56 13.89 10.99
C GLU A 193 14.20 14.63 12.28
N VAL A 194 14.18 13.91 13.39
CA VAL A 194 14.01 14.50 14.73
C VAL A 194 15.38 14.77 15.39
N GLU A 195 16.50 14.39 14.76
CA GLU A 195 17.84 14.61 15.32
C GLU A 195 18.34 16.04 15.11
N GLY A 196 18.58 16.74 16.22
CA GLY A 196 18.75 18.19 16.27
C GLY A 196 17.53 18.93 16.87
N GLY A 197 16.42 18.22 17.08
CA GLY A 197 15.30 18.63 17.94
C GLY A 197 14.24 19.54 17.31
N ILE A 198 14.31 19.81 16.01
CA ILE A 198 13.32 20.64 15.31
C ILE A 198 13.08 20.06 13.92
N GLY A 199 12.06 19.20 13.83
CA GLY A 199 11.56 18.53 12.62
C GLY A 199 10.34 17.68 12.98
N GLY A 200 9.38 17.55 12.07
CA GLY A 200 8.03 17.08 12.39
C GLY A 200 7.59 15.79 11.72
N GLY A 201 8.52 15.06 11.09
CA GLY A 201 8.22 13.79 10.42
C GLY A 201 7.43 13.94 9.12
N ALA A 202 7.58 15.07 8.43
CA ALA A 202 6.94 15.33 7.15
C ALA A 202 7.26 14.20 6.14
N SER A 203 6.23 13.51 5.68
CA SER A 203 6.38 12.36 4.79
C SER A 203 5.16 12.12 3.90
N VAL A 204 5.37 11.39 2.80
CA VAL A 204 4.29 10.93 1.91
C VAL A 204 3.75 9.59 2.40
N LEU A 205 2.43 9.51 2.59
CA LEU A 205 1.70 8.26 2.77
C LEU A 205 1.42 7.66 1.40
N ALA A 206 1.93 6.45 1.16
CA ALA A 206 1.82 5.80 -0.13
C ALA A 206 1.73 4.29 -0.02
N TYR A 207 1.15 3.68 -1.06
CA TYR A 207 1.03 2.24 -1.17
C TYR A 207 2.40 1.61 -1.42
N TRP A 208 2.57 0.44 -0.83
CA TRP A 208 3.75 -0.38 -0.97
C TRP A 208 3.35 -1.85 -0.71
N PHE A 209 4.21 -2.78 -1.06
CA PHE A 209 3.96 -4.20 -0.85
C PHE A 209 5.03 -4.83 0.04
N GLU A 210 4.65 -5.91 0.73
CA GLU A 210 5.50 -6.65 1.63
C GLU A 210 5.45 -8.15 1.36
N THR A 211 6.61 -8.81 1.42
CA THR A 211 6.72 -10.26 1.45
C THR A 211 7.34 -10.74 2.77
N LEU A 212 6.57 -11.53 3.53
CA LEU A 212 6.97 -12.06 4.82
C LEU A 212 7.45 -13.50 4.71
N TYR A 213 8.60 -13.78 5.33
CA TYR A 213 9.22 -15.11 5.38
C TYR A 213 9.53 -15.73 4.01
N GLY A 214 9.72 -14.90 2.99
CA GLY A 214 9.97 -15.32 1.61
C GLY A 214 10.99 -14.45 0.89
N ASP A 215 11.38 -14.94 -0.29
CA ASP A 215 12.19 -14.25 -1.28
C ASP A 215 11.30 -13.68 -2.38
N ILE A 216 11.76 -12.61 -3.04
CA ILE A 216 11.21 -12.09 -4.29
C ILE A 216 12.18 -12.45 -5.41
N TYR A 217 11.64 -13.05 -6.47
CA TYR A 217 12.39 -13.35 -7.68
C TYR A 217 11.62 -12.90 -8.91
N SER A 218 12.30 -12.23 -9.85
CA SER A 218 11.77 -11.89 -11.17
C SER A 218 12.76 -12.27 -12.28
N GLY A 219 12.25 -12.92 -13.33
CA GLY A 219 13.01 -13.15 -14.57
C GLY A 219 13.14 -11.90 -15.46
N GLY A 220 12.44 -10.82 -15.11
CA GLY A 220 12.49 -9.51 -15.76
C GLY A 220 12.77 -8.40 -14.74
N ASP A 221 12.12 -7.26 -14.92
CA ASP A 221 12.21 -6.14 -13.98
C ASP A 221 11.36 -6.37 -12.72
N ILE A 222 11.69 -5.65 -11.65
CA ILE A 222 10.84 -5.44 -10.47
C ILE A 222 10.62 -3.94 -10.36
N GLN A 223 9.36 -3.51 -10.32
CA GLN A 223 9.00 -2.09 -10.25
C GLN A 223 8.05 -1.84 -9.09
N ALA A 224 8.37 -0.88 -8.23
CA ALA A 224 7.53 -0.50 -7.09
C ALA A 224 7.66 1.00 -6.79
N PRO A 225 6.69 1.85 -7.13
CA PRO A 225 6.88 3.32 -7.15
C PRO A 225 7.36 3.94 -5.82
N PHE A 226 7.02 3.32 -4.69
CA PHE A 226 7.30 3.85 -3.35
C PHE A 226 8.18 2.91 -2.53
N ALA A 227 9.05 3.51 -1.72
CA ALA A 227 9.77 2.80 -0.67
C ALA A 227 8.81 2.33 0.44
N PRO A 228 9.15 1.24 1.16
CA PRO A 228 8.45 0.89 2.37
C PRO A 228 8.64 1.96 3.47
N PRO A 229 7.74 2.04 4.47
CA PRO A 229 7.90 2.81 5.70
C PRO A 229 9.25 2.63 6.38
N LEU A 230 9.65 3.60 7.21
CA LEU A 230 10.81 3.44 8.08
C LEU A 230 10.65 2.14 8.90
N ASP A 231 11.72 1.38 9.02
CA ASP A 231 11.76 0.05 9.67
C ASP A 231 10.88 -1.04 9.03
N LYS A 232 10.34 -0.82 7.81
CA LYS A 232 9.66 -1.82 6.99
C LYS A 232 10.49 -2.16 5.74
N TYR A 233 10.20 -3.32 5.13
CA TYR A 233 10.98 -3.87 4.03
C TYR A 233 10.06 -4.58 3.03
N ASN A 234 10.36 -4.52 1.73
CA ASN A 234 9.58 -5.24 0.72
C ASN A 234 9.75 -6.76 0.81
N ALA A 235 10.90 -7.23 1.29
CA ALA A 235 11.15 -8.66 1.50
C ALA A 235 11.85 -8.95 2.81
N THR A 236 11.58 -10.14 3.34
CA THR A 236 12.26 -10.66 4.53
C THR A 236 13.69 -11.13 4.23
N TYR A 237 13.93 -11.69 3.04
CA TYR A 237 15.17 -12.39 2.71
C TYR A 237 15.86 -11.82 1.46
N LEU A 238 15.55 -12.31 0.26
CA LEU A 238 16.23 -11.89 -0.98
C LEU A 238 15.26 -11.17 -1.94
N ILE A 239 15.80 -10.25 -2.73
CA ILE A 239 15.13 -9.60 -3.85
C ILE A 239 16.03 -9.71 -5.08
N GLN A 240 15.64 -10.51 -6.05
CA GLN A 240 16.48 -10.84 -7.18
C GLN A 240 15.73 -10.63 -8.50
N ALA A 241 16.33 -9.87 -9.40
CA ALA A 241 15.79 -9.60 -10.73
C ALA A 241 16.86 -9.93 -11.77
N ASN A 242 16.48 -10.57 -12.87
CA ASN A 242 17.34 -10.66 -14.06
C ASN A 242 17.36 -9.33 -14.84
N GLY A 243 16.32 -8.50 -14.68
CA GLY A 243 16.27 -7.12 -15.14
C GLY A 243 16.72 -6.13 -14.08
N THR A 244 16.06 -4.97 -14.09
CA THR A 244 16.28 -3.84 -13.16
C THR A 244 15.30 -3.88 -12.00
N ILE A 245 15.72 -3.33 -10.86
CA ILE A 245 14.91 -3.13 -9.65
C ILE A 245 14.74 -1.62 -9.49
N GLN A 246 13.51 -1.13 -9.70
CA GLN A 246 13.22 0.30 -9.74
C GLN A 246 12.05 0.68 -8.83
N PRO A 247 12.11 1.81 -8.11
CA PRO A 247 13.30 2.58 -7.78
C PRO A 247 14.28 1.76 -6.93
N VAL A 248 15.49 2.29 -6.76
CA VAL A 248 16.54 1.74 -5.86
C VAL A 248 16.08 1.65 -4.40
N SER A 249 14.92 2.20 -4.05
CA SER A 249 14.39 2.22 -2.68
C SER A 249 13.60 0.98 -2.27
N ILE A 250 13.52 -0.06 -3.12
CA ILE A 250 13.05 -1.39 -2.72
C ILE A 250 14.09 -2.01 -1.78
N THR A 251 13.67 -2.50 -0.61
CA THR A 251 14.60 -2.99 0.42
C THR A 251 14.30 -4.42 0.90
N SER A 252 15.36 -5.12 1.29
CA SER A 252 15.28 -6.37 2.04
C SER A 252 15.68 -6.15 3.50
N LYS A 253 15.02 -6.87 4.41
CA LYS A 253 15.37 -6.92 5.83
C LYS A 253 16.76 -7.50 6.09
N GLN A 254 17.28 -8.38 5.23
CA GLN A 254 18.63 -8.95 5.39
C GLN A 254 19.73 -7.94 5.06
N GLY A 255 19.41 -6.86 4.34
CA GLY A 255 20.36 -5.81 4.02
C GLY A 255 20.16 -5.22 2.62
N ALA A 256 20.76 -4.06 2.40
CA ALA A 256 20.90 -3.45 1.09
C ALA A 256 22.25 -3.88 0.49
N GLY A 257 22.26 -4.68 -0.56
CA GLY A 257 23.48 -5.12 -1.23
C GLY A 257 23.39 -6.53 -1.80
N ILE A 258 24.43 -6.96 -2.52
CA ILE A 258 24.50 -8.32 -3.06
C ILE A 258 24.98 -9.27 -1.94
N PRO A 259 24.33 -10.43 -1.73
CA PRO A 259 23.30 -11.06 -2.57
C PRO A 259 21.84 -10.75 -2.21
N GLU A 260 21.58 -9.95 -1.18
CA GLU A 260 20.25 -9.66 -0.63
C GLU A 260 19.34 -8.91 -1.62
N ILE A 261 19.91 -8.01 -2.41
CA ILE A 261 19.28 -7.29 -3.52
C ILE A 261 20.23 -7.41 -4.72
N ALA A 262 19.77 -8.07 -5.79
CA ALA A 262 20.60 -8.31 -6.97
C ALA A 262 19.83 -8.11 -8.28
N GLU A 263 20.29 -7.15 -9.08
CA GLU A 263 19.93 -6.99 -10.50
C GLU A 263 20.81 -7.89 -11.39
N SER A 264 20.36 -8.17 -12.62
CA SER A 264 21.06 -9.08 -13.54
C SER A 264 21.36 -10.46 -12.95
N PHE A 265 20.55 -10.90 -11.99
CA PHE A 265 20.65 -12.24 -11.43
C PHE A 265 20.22 -13.26 -12.49
N ASN A 266 20.95 -14.38 -12.62
CA ASN A 266 20.69 -15.39 -13.64
C ASN A 266 19.19 -15.76 -13.77
N SER A 267 18.73 -16.00 -14.99
CA SER A 267 17.35 -16.40 -15.26
C SER A 267 17.02 -17.73 -14.57
N LEU A 268 16.00 -17.70 -13.72
CA LEU A 268 15.40 -18.86 -13.10
C LEU A 268 14.29 -19.36 -14.03
N LEU A 269 14.40 -20.60 -14.45
CA LEU A 269 13.40 -21.20 -15.33
C LEU A 269 12.14 -21.51 -14.51
N LEU A 270 11.01 -20.90 -14.87
CA LEU A 270 9.73 -21.23 -14.27
C LEU A 270 9.16 -22.54 -14.88
N PRO A 271 8.44 -23.36 -14.10
CA PRO A 271 7.74 -24.53 -14.62
C PRO A 271 6.69 -24.16 -15.67
N ASP A 272 6.85 -24.54 -16.93
CA ASP A 272 5.88 -24.27 -17.99
C ASP A 272 5.68 -25.47 -18.93
N VAL A 273 4.77 -25.35 -19.91
CA VAL A 273 4.55 -26.41 -20.90
C VAL A 273 5.81 -26.74 -21.71
N ALA A 274 6.66 -25.76 -22.00
CA ALA A 274 7.88 -25.94 -22.79
C ALA A 274 8.92 -26.81 -22.06
N ASN A 275 8.97 -26.71 -20.74
CA ASN A 275 9.92 -27.42 -19.89
C ASN A 275 9.29 -28.60 -19.14
N ASN A 276 8.11 -29.07 -19.58
CA ASN A 276 7.35 -30.15 -18.95
C ASN A 276 7.09 -29.88 -17.45
N TYR A 277 6.81 -28.61 -17.13
CA TYR A 277 6.54 -28.11 -15.79
C TYR A 277 7.68 -28.39 -14.80
N ARG A 278 8.93 -28.33 -15.29
CA ARG A 278 10.14 -28.38 -14.48
C ARG A 278 10.80 -27.00 -14.50
N GLY A 279 11.16 -26.50 -13.32
CA GLY A 279 11.89 -25.25 -13.16
C GLY A 279 13.03 -25.39 -12.17
N THR A 280 13.83 -24.34 -12.04
CA THR A 280 14.96 -24.30 -11.08
C THR A 280 14.46 -24.37 -9.63
N LEU A 281 13.24 -23.86 -9.35
CA LEU A 281 12.68 -23.85 -7.99
C LEU A 281 11.80 -25.06 -7.65
N ALA A 282 11.19 -25.73 -8.62
CA ALA A 282 10.23 -26.79 -8.35
C ALA A 282 9.90 -27.64 -9.58
N TRP A 283 9.32 -28.81 -9.34
CA TRP A 283 8.62 -29.60 -10.34
C TRP A 283 7.13 -29.63 -10.01
N LEU A 284 6.31 -29.33 -11.02
CA LEU A 284 4.85 -29.46 -10.96
C LEU A 284 4.41 -30.65 -11.82
N ASP A 285 3.88 -31.72 -11.22
CA ASP A 285 3.46 -32.93 -11.96
C ASP A 285 2.05 -32.78 -12.58
N LYS A 286 1.83 -31.72 -13.38
CA LYS A 286 0.54 -31.44 -14.02
C LYS A 286 0.05 -32.61 -14.88
N ALA A 287 0.97 -33.22 -15.63
CA ALA A 287 0.65 -34.40 -16.44
C ALA A 287 0.19 -35.59 -15.58
N GLY A 288 0.86 -35.86 -14.45
CA GLY A 288 0.45 -36.90 -13.50
C GLY A 288 -0.89 -36.61 -12.84
N MET A 289 -1.18 -35.34 -12.52
CA MET A 289 -2.47 -34.92 -11.98
C MET A 289 -3.61 -35.20 -12.96
N ILE A 290 -3.50 -34.76 -14.20
CA ILE A 290 -4.52 -34.98 -15.24
C ILE A 290 -4.66 -36.48 -15.57
N ALA A 291 -3.55 -37.23 -15.55
CA ALA A 291 -3.55 -38.67 -15.81
C ALA A 291 -4.07 -39.52 -14.64
N GLY A 292 -4.45 -38.90 -13.51
CA GLY A 292 -5.03 -39.59 -12.35
C GLY A 292 -4.02 -40.27 -11.42
N ARG A 293 -2.72 -39.94 -11.51
CA ARG A 293 -1.67 -40.47 -10.61
C ARG A 293 -1.95 -40.13 -9.14
N TYR A 294 -2.70 -39.05 -8.89
CA TYR A 294 -3.06 -38.55 -7.58
C TYR A 294 -4.54 -38.76 -7.24
N GLY A 295 -5.19 -39.73 -7.89
CA GLY A 295 -6.64 -39.91 -7.84
C GLY A 295 -7.31 -39.33 -9.10
N THR A 296 -8.50 -39.83 -9.40
CA THR A 296 -9.28 -39.38 -10.56
C THR A 296 -9.65 -37.90 -10.39
N PRO A 297 -9.30 -37.01 -11.36
CA PRO A 297 -9.68 -35.61 -11.27
C PRO A 297 -11.19 -35.41 -11.22
N GLU A 298 -11.65 -34.52 -10.35
CA GLU A 298 -13.06 -34.12 -10.25
C GLU A 298 -13.30 -32.84 -11.07
N SER A 299 -14.42 -32.77 -11.79
CA SER A 299 -14.69 -31.63 -12.70
C SER A 299 -15.42 -30.46 -12.05
N THR A 300 -15.76 -30.56 -10.77
CA THR A 300 -16.51 -29.53 -10.03
C THR A 300 -16.11 -29.54 -8.56
N LEU A 301 -15.80 -28.37 -8.01
CA LEU A 301 -15.79 -28.14 -6.58
C LEU A 301 -17.20 -28.33 -6.01
N PRO A 302 -17.34 -28.88 -4.79
CA PRO A 302 -18.62 -28.93 -4.11
C PRO A 302 -19.22 -27.51 -3.98
N ALA A 303 -20.49 -27.32 -4.36
CA ALA A 303 -21.17 -26.03 -4.31
C ALA A 303 -21.54 -25.64 -2.86
N VAL A 304 -20.54 -25.25 -2.07
CA VAL A 304 -20.67 -24.90 -0.65
C VAL A 304 -19.65 -23.81 -0.30
N SER A 305 -19.94 -23.00 0.72
CA SER A 305 -19.03 -21.97 1.26
C SER A 305 -17.82 -22.55 2.02
N SER A 306 -17.74 -23.87 2.15
CA SER A 306 -16.73 -24.56 2.94
C SER A 306 -16.46 -25.96 2.38
N ILE A 307 -15.23 -26.24 1.96
CA ILE A 307 -14.86 -27.46 1.25
C ILE A 307 -13.73 -28.21 1.95
N LEU A 308 -13.84 -29.53 2.01
CA LEU A 308 -12.70 -30.40 2.32
C LEU A 308 -12.16 -30.97 1.02
N LEU A 309 -10.89 -30.71 0.73
CA LEU A 309 -10.28 -31.14 -0.53
C LEU A 309 -9.87 -32.63 -0.53
N ASP A 310 -9.59 -33.22 0.64
CA ASP A 310 -9.30 -34.65 0.85
C ASP A 310 -8.21 -35.25 -0.06
N GLY A 311 -7.19 -34.46 -0.38
CA GLY A 311 -6.07 -34.86 -1.22
C GLY A 311 -6.43 -35.04 -2.69
N LYS A 312 -7.57 -34.50 -3.13
CA LYS A 312 -8.07 -34.64 -4.50
C LYS A 312 -7.49 -33.59 -5.44
N VAL A 313 -7.61 -33.89 -6.73
CA VAL A 313 -7.36 -32.98 -7.83
C VAL A 313 -8.70 -32.58 -8.44
N TYR A 314 -8.94 -31.28 -8.57
CA TYR A 314 -10.08 -30.73 -9.31
C TYR A 314 -9.56 -30.15 -10.62
N HIS A 315 -10.21 -30.45 -11.74
CA HIS A 315 -9.79 -29.99 -13.06
C HIS A 315 -10.95 -29.37 -13.84
N TYR A 316 -10.79 -28.09 -14.13
CA TYR A 316 -11.69 -27.29 -14.95
C TYR A 316 -11.09 -27.08 -16.32
N THR A 317 -11.81 -27.50 -17.37
CA THR A 317 -11.39 -27.34 -18.77
C THR A 317 -11.62 -25.94 -19.33
N GLY A 318 -12.25 -25.05 -18.57
CA GLY A 318 -12.49 -23.64 -18.90
C GLY A 318 -12.12 -22.74 -17.74
N SER A 319 -12.64 -21.51 -17.76
CA SER A 319 -12.46 -20.54 -16.67
C SER A 319 -13.26 -20.91 -15.43
N LEU A 320 -12.80 -20.44 -14.27
CA LEU A 320 -13.43 -20.63 -12.97
C LEU A 320 -13.61 -19.28 -12.26
N THR A 321 -14.75 -19.07 -11.63
CA THR A 321 -15.02 -17.89 -10.80
C THR A 321 -15.33 -18.32 -9.37
N ILE A 322 -14.62 -17.75 -8.40
CA ILE A 322 -14.90 -17.90 -6.97
C ILE A 322 -15.72 -16.69 -6.52
N ALA A 323 -17.05 -16.80 -6.67
CA ALA A 323 -17.97 -15.69 -6.45
C ALA A 323 -18.43 -15.51 -5.00
N ASN A 324 -18.08 -16.43 -4.10
CA ASN A 324 -18.50 -16.40 -2.69
C ASN A 324 -17.34 -16.84 -1.81
N ASP A 325 -17.36 -16.40 -0.55
CA ASP A 325 -16.34 -16.77 0.43
C ASP A 325 -16.18 -18.29 0.50
N LEU A 326 -14.92 -18.73 0.43
CA LEU A 326 -14.54 -20.13 0.38
C LEU A 326 -13.63 -20.49 1.55
N ILE A 327 -14.10 -21.38 2.42
CA ILE A 327 -13.31 -21.92 3.53
C ILE A 327 -12.73 -23.29 3.13
N ILE A 328 -11.40 -23.40 3.10
CA ILE A 328 -10.71 -24.68 2.93
C ILE A 328 -10.58 -25.37 4.30
N ASN A 329 -11.32 -26.46 4.46
CA ASN A 329 -11.42 -27.21 5.71
C ASN A 329 -10.20 -28.06 5.99
N LYS A 330 -9.87 -28.14 7.28
CA LYS A 330 -8.90 -29.12 7.78
C LYS A 330 -9.48 -30.52 7.71
N GLY A 331 -8.63 -31.52 7.50
CA GLY A 331 -9.01 -32.92 7.59
C GLY A 331 -9.26 -33.36 9.03
N VAL A 332 -10.04 -34.43 9.22
CA VAL A 332 -10.10 -35.16 10.50
C VAL A 332 -9.76 -36.64 10.32
N GLY A 333 -9.09 -37.22 11.32
CA GLY A 333 -8.73 -38.64 11.29
C GLY A 333 -7.84 -38.97 10.08
N SER A 334 -8.36 -39.79 9.16
CA SER A 334 -7.64 -40.18 7.94
C SER A 334 -7.79 -39.21 6.77
N GLN A 335 -8.64 -38.19 6.89
CA GLN A 335 -8.87 -37.22 5.81
C GLN A 335 -7.69 -36.28 5.63
N LYS A 336 -7.44 -35.90 4.40
CA LYS A 336 -6.40 -34.92 4.06
C LYS A 336 -7.00 -33.52 3.97
N GLY A 337 -6.31 -32.53 4.52
CA GLY A 337 -6.68 -31.12 4.34
C GLY A 337 -6.20 -30.53 3.01
N SER A 338 -5.31 -31.23 2.30
CA SER A 338 -4.69 -30.70 1.09
C SER A 338 -5.48 -30.98 -0.20
N GLY A 339 -5.24 -30.21 -1.25
CA GLY A 339 -5.76 -30.50 -2.60
C GLY A 339 -5.31 -29.51 -3.65
N THR A 340 -5.50 -29.88 -4.91
CA THR A 340 -5.03 -29.10 -6.06
C THR A 340 -6.18 -28.82 -7.01
N ILE A 341 -6.28 -27.57 -7.48
CA ILE A 341 -7.30 -27.10 -8.40
C ILE A 341 -6.59 -26.63 -9.67
N ILE A 342 -6.94 -27.23 -10.80
CA ILE A 342 -6.39 -26.94 -12.13
C ILE A 342 -7.47 -26.24 -12.95
N VAL A 343 -7.12 -25.11 -13.56
CA VAL A 343 -8.00 -24.30 -14.40
C VAL A 343 -7.31 -24.09 -15.75
N ASP A 344 -7.88 -24.63 -16.83
CA ASP A 344 -7.34 -24.49 -18.19
C ASP A 344 -7.70 -23.14 -18.85
N GLY A 345 -8.60 -22.36 -18.24
CA GLY A 345 -8.89 -20.97 -18.58
C GLY A 345 -8.33 -19.98 -17.55
N ASN A 346 -9.06 -18.89 -17.34
CA ASN A 346 -8.74 -17.87 -16.34
C ASN A 346 -9.40 -18.21 -14.99
N LEU A 347 -8.79 -17.77 -13.90
CA LEU A 347 -9.38 -17.83 -12.56
C LEU A 347 -9.75 -16.42 -12.13
N THR A 348 -11.03 -16.18 -11.84
CA THR A 348 -11.51 -14.93 -11.24
C THR A 348 -11.88 -15.19 -9.78
N ILE A 349 -11.41 -14.35 -8.86
CA ILE A 349 -11.66 -14.47 -7.43
C ILE A 349 -12.35 -13.20 -6.96
N ASP A 350 -13.67 -13.27 -6.73
CA ASP A 350 -14.50 -12.14 -6.32
C ASP A 350 -14.77 -12.13 -4.80
N ALA A 351 -14.23 -13.11 -4.07
CA ALA A 351 -14.50 -13.30 -2.66
C ALA A 351 -13.34 -13.96 -1.90
N ASN A 352 -13.36 -13.84 -0.58
CA ASN A 352 -12.25 -14.28 0.26
C ASN A 352 -12.08 -15.80 0.25
N ILE A 353 -10.83 -16.25 0.25
CA ILE A 353 -10.48 -17.66 0.41
C ILE A 353 -9.69 -17.78 1.70
N SER A 354 -10.13 -18.64 2.62
CA SER A 354 -9.52 -18.77 3.94
C SER A 354 -9.33 -20.23 4.36
N TYR A 355 -8.34 -20.49 5.20
CA TYR A 355 -8.22 -21.78 5.87
C TYR A 355 -9.11 -21.83 7.09
N GLN A 356 -9.75 -22.97 7.34
CA GLN A 356 -10.51 -23.19 8.57
C GLN A 356 -9.61 -22.98 9.80
N SER A 357 -10.08 -22.15 10.73
CA SER A 357 -9.36 -21.80 11.95
C SER A 357 -9.39 -22.92 13.01
N GLY A 358 -8.62 -22.70 14.08
CA GLY A 358 -8.51 -23.60 15.24
C GLY A 358 -7.44 -24.68 15.09
N SER A 359 -7.34 -25.53 16.12
CA SER A 359 -6.30 -26.56 16.20
C SER A 359 -6.41 -27.57 15.06
N ILE A 360 -5.26 -27.99 14.54
CA ILE A 360 -5.16 -29.09 13.60
C ILE A 360 -5.34 -30.41 14.37
N GLY A 361 -5.83 -31.45 13.69
CA GLY A 361 -5.90 -32.80 14.24
C GLY A 361 -4.53 -33.37 14.59
N THR A 362 -4.47 -34.67 14.85
CA THR A 362 -3.23 -35.35 15.29
C THR A 362 -2.23 -35.58 14.16
N ARG A 363 -2.61 -35.36 12.89
CA ARG A 363 -1.76 -35.62 11.72
C ARG A 363 -1.48 -34.34 10.96
N VAL A 364 -0.24 -34.21 10.49
CA VAL A 364 0.17 -33.11 9.60
C VAL A 364 -0.68 -33.07 8.33
N GLU A 365 -1.09 -34.22 7.81
CA GLU A 365 -1.98 -34.34 6.64
C GLU A 365 -3.35 -33.68 6.84
N ASN A 366 -3.79 -33.46 8.08
CA ASN A 366 -5.04 -32.76 8.37
C ASN A 366 -4.93 -31.24 8.15
N LEU A 367 -3.73 -30.67 8.10
CA LEU A 367 -3.50 -29.24 7.85
C LEU A 367 -4.08 -28.84 6.48
N PRO A 368 -4.96 -27.84 6.38
CA PRO A 368 -5.50 -27.46 5.09
C PRO A 368 -4.44 -26.73 4.25
N SER A 369 -4.36 -27.07 2.97
CA SER A 369 -3.33 -26.60 2.04
C SER A 369 -3.84 -26.69 0.60
N VAL A 370 -3.96 -25.59 -0.12
CA VAL A 370 -4.51 -25.56 -1.48
C VAL A 370 -3.52 -25.01 -2.49
N ALA A 371 -3.52 -25.59 -3.68
CA ALA A 371 -2.82 -25.05 -4.84
C ALA A 371 -3.79 -24.79 -6.00
N TRP A 372 -3.62 -23.64 -6.64
CA TRP A 372 -4.34 -23.19 -7.81
C TRP A 372 -3.36 -23.15 -8.98
N ILE A 373 -3.59 -23.98 -9.99
CA ILE A 373 -2.75 -24.07 -11.20
C ILE A 373 -3.59 -23.59 -12.37
N VAL A 374 -3.28 -22.40 -12.87
CA VAL A 374 -4.10 -21.68 -13.84
C VAL A 374 -3.30 -21.51 -15.12
N LYS A 375 -3.88 -21.92 -16.24
CA LYS A 375 -3.25 -21.78 -17.56
C LYS A 375 -3.38 -20.36 -18.11
N GLY A 376 -4.48 -19.69 -17.82
CA GLY A 376 -4.68 -18.28 -18.12
C GLY A 376 -4.30 -17.38 -16.96
N ASP A 377 -4.99 -16.26 -16.87
CA ASP A 377 -4.73 -15.23 -15.85
C ASP A 377 -5.49 -15.53 -14.56
N ILE A 378 -4.93 -15.05 -13.44
CA ILE A 378 -5.60 -14.98 -12.14
C ILE A 378 -5.97 -13.52 -11.88
N ILE A 379 -7.26 -13.25 -11.77
CA ILE A 379 -7.82 -11.91 -11.58
C ILE A 379 -8.46 -11.90 -10.19
N ILE A 380 -7.89 -11.11 -9.28
CA ILE A 380 -8.38 -10.94 -7.92
C ILE A 380 -9.13 -9.62 -7.85
N ASP A 381 -10.37 -9.67 -7.40
CA ASP A 381 -11.22 -8.49 -7.27
C ASP A 381 -10.72 -7.55 -6.16
N GLU A 382 -10.99 -6.26 -6.33
CA GLU A 382 -10.60 -5.19 -5.42
C GLU A 382 -11.19 -5.33 -4.00
N ASP A 383 -12.34 -5.99 -3.85
CA ASP A 383 -13.00 -6.19 -2.55
C ASP A 383 -12.45 -7.39 -1.77
N VAL A 384 -11.62 -8.23 -2.40
CA VAL A 384 -10.99 -9.37 -1.71
C VAL A 384 -9.95 -8.83 -0.72
N THR A 385 -9.96 -9.31 0.52
CA THR A 385 -9.00 -8.89 1.54
C THR A 385 -8.10 -10.02 2.02
N ASN A 386 -8.51 -11.27 1.79
CA ASN A 386 -7.81 -12.45 2.28
C ASN A 386 -7.84 -13.60 1.27
N LEU A 387 -6.64 -14.07 0.91
CA LEU A 387 -6.44 -15.26 0.10
C LEU A 387 -5.50 -16.25 0.81
N VAL A 388 -5.70 -17.53 0.52
CA VAL A 388 -4.82 -18.59 1.01
C VAL A 388 -4.47 -19.58 -0.09
N GLY A 389 -3.23 -20.07 -0.04
CA GLY A 389 -2.75 -21.13 -0.93
C GLY A 389 -1.61 -20.73 -1.85
N VAL A 390 -1.20 -21.68 -2.68
CA VAL A 390 -0.22 -21.46 -3.73
C VAL A 390 -0.95 -21.11 -5.02
N PHE A 391 -0.70 -19.93 -5.56
CA PHE A 391 -1.26 -19.47 -6.83
C PHE A 391 -0.19 -19.54 -7.91
N PHE A 392 -0.40 -20.42 -8.88
CA PHE A 392 0.45 -20.60 -10.04
C PHE A 392 -0.33 -20.22 -11.30
N SER A 393 0.18 -19.27 -12.08
CA SER A 393 -0.39 -18.85 -13.36
C SER A 393 0.64 -18.99 -14.49
N GLU A 394 0.23 -19.52 -15.64
CA GLU A 394 1.03 -19.42 -16.88
C GLU A 394 0.84 -18.06 -17.59
N GLY A 395 -0.14 -17.26 -17.14
CA GLY A 395 -0.40 -15.89 -17.57
C GLY A 395 0.05 -14.87 -16.52
N SER A 396 -0.81 -13.90 -16.22
CA SER A 396 -0.58 -12.92 -15.15
C SER A 396 -1.40 -13.17 -13.89
N ILE A 397 -0.94 -12.59 -12.77
CA ILE A 397 -1.73 -12.40 -11.56
C ILE A 397 -1.94 -10.89 -11.40
N SER A 398 -3.19 -10.44 -11.32
CA SER A 398 -3.57 -9.04 -11.10
C SER A 398 -4.47 -8.93 -9.87
N THR A 399 -4.25 -7.91 -9.05
CA THR A 399 -4.90 -7.73 -7.73
C THR A 399 -5.93 -6.61 -7.64
N GLY A 400 -6.16 -5.92 -8.77
CA GLY A 400 -7.19 -4.91 -8.93
C GLY A 400 -6.96 -3.65 -8.10
N THR A 401 -7.84 -2.66 -8.31
CA THR A 401 -7.97 -1.43 -7.52
C THR A 401 -9.34 -0.83 -7.81
N LYS A 402 -9.93 -0.13 -6.83
CA LYS A 402 -11.19 0.62 -6.99
C LYS A 402 -11.10 1.79 -7.96
N GLY A 403 -9.89 2.11 -8.45
CA GLY A 403 -9.70 3.00 -9.58
C GLY A 403 -9.89 4.48 -9.27
N VAL A 404 -9.62 4.92 -8.04
CA VAL A 404 -9.61 6.34 -7.65
C VAL A 404 -8.47 6.60 -6.68
N SER A 405 -7.63 7.59 -7.00
CA SER A 405 -6.50 8.07 -6.20
C SER A 405 -6.83 8.06 -4.70
N LEU A 406 -6.18 7.16 -3.97
CA LEU A 406 -5.94 7.16 -2.52
C LEU A 406 -7.12 7.56 -1.61
N ARG A 407 -8.38 7.23 -1.95
CA ARG A 407 -9.51 7.48 -1.04
C ARG A 407 -9.76 6.26 -0.16
N ASP A 408 -10.36 6.49 1.01
CA ASP A 408 -10.73 5.54 2.10
C ASP A 408 -11.56 4.29 1.70
N LEU A 409 -11.63 3.96 0.41
CA LEU A 409 -12.35 2.83 -0.17
C LEU A 409 -11.42 1.69 -0.61
N GLU A 410 -10.13 1.97 -0.83
CA GLU A 410 -9.13 0.93 -1.08
C GLU A 410 -8.97 0.05 0.17
N VAL A 411 -8.83 -1.25 -0.03
CA VAL A 411 -8.66 -2.22 1.06
C VAL A 411 -7.37 -3.01 0.84
N PRO A 412 -6.61 -3.33 1.91
CA PRO A 412 -5.39 -4.11 1.76
C PRO A 412 -5.70 -5.57 1.41
N LEU A 413 -4.76 -6.23 0.72
CA LEU A 413 -4.82 -7.66 0.41
C LEU A 413 -3.78 -8.44 1.21
N GLN A 414 -4.22 -9.42 1.99
CA GLN A 414 -3.32 -10.41 2.59
C GLN A 414 -3.42 -11.74 1.86
N ILE A 415 -2.27 -12.30 1.50
CA ILE A 415 -2.14 -13.62 0.88
C ILE A 415 -1.27 -14.51 1.75
N ASP A 416 -1.87 -15.48 2.45
CA ASP A 416 -1.13 -16.52 3.16
C ASP A 416 -0.79 -17.65 2.19
N GLY A 417 0.41 -17.61 1.63
CA GLY A 417 0.89 -18.59 0.68
C GLY A 417 1.98 -18.06 -0.25
N MET A 418 1.83 -18.28 -1.54
CA MET A 418 2.86 -17.98 -2.54
C MET A 418 2.25 -17.68 -3.90
N LEU A 419 2.84 -16.72 -4.61
CA LEU A 419 2.47 -16.35 -5.98
C LEU A 419 3.59 -16.77 -6.95
N ILE A 420 3.21 -17.38 -8.07
CA ILE A 420 4.11 -17.76 -9.16
C ILE A 420 3.38 -17.45 -10.47
N ALA A 421 3.95 -16.59 -11.31
CA ALA A 421 3.35 -16.21 -12.59
C ALA A 421 4.39 -15.76 -13.61
N ASN A 422 4.00 -15.64 -14.87
CA ASN A 422 4.82 -14.94 -15.87
C ASN A 422 4.88 -13.44 -15.59
N GLN A 423 3.82 -12.87 -15.02
CA GLN A 423 3.76 -11.48 -14.59
C GLN A 423 2.89 -11.35 -13.33
N ILE A 424 3.33 -10.56 -12.37
CA ILE A 424 2.55 -10.22 -11.18
C ILE A 424 2.36 -8.70 -11.19
N ASN A 425 1.11 -8.26 -11.24
CA ASN A 425 0.71 -6.86 -11.16
C ASN A 425 0.06 -6.65 -9.79
N LEU A 426 0.81 -6.03 -8.90
CA LEU A 426 0.35 -5.55 -7.60
C LEU A 426 -0.27 -4.16 -7.82
N GLU A 427 -1.60 -4.11 -7.90
CA GLU A 427 -2.35 -2.97 -8.43
C GLU A 427 -2.99 -2.12 -7.32
N ARG A 428 -2.90 -2.53 -6.05
CA ARG A 428 -3.62 -1.86 -4.97
C ARG A 428 -2.97 -0.56 -4.53
N LEU A 429 -3.82 0.44 -4.31
CA LEU A 429 -3.41 1.80 -3.94
C LEU A 429 -3.67 2.11 -2.45
N PHE A 430 -3.93 1.10 -1.61
CA PHE A 430 -4.16 1.30 -0.19
C PHE A 430 -2.93 1.93 0.49
N ALA A 431 -3.17 3.00 1.25
CA ALA A 431 -2.19 3.67 2.08
C ALA A 431 -2.88 4.19 3.33
N ASP A 432 -2.19 4.14 4.47
CA ASP A 432 -2.70 4.67 5.73
C ASP A 432 -1.57 5.24 6.59
N GLU A 433 -1.94 5.83 7.72
CA GLU A 433 -0.98 6.40 8.68
C GLU A 433 -0.19 5.35 9.46
N THR A 434 -0.67 4.11 9.51
CA THR A 434 0.04 3.03 10.19
C THR A 434 1.21 2.52 9.36
N GLY A 435 1.21 2.82 8.06
CA GLY A 435 2.20 2.33 7.11
C GLY A 435 2.03 0.85 6.84
N ASP A 436 0.80 0.34 6.90
CA ASP A 436 0.52 -1.05 6.52
C ASP A 436 0.63 -1.20 4.99
N PRO A 437 1.08 -2.37 4.50
CA PRO A 437 1.23 -2.59 3.06
C PRO A 437 -0.13 -2.68 2.38
N ALA A 438 -0.21 -2.19 1.15
CA ALA A 438 -1.37 -2.41 0.29
C ALA A 438 -1.55 -3.89 -0.02
N GLU A 439 -0.44 -4.61 -0.18
CA GLU A 439 -0.44 -6.03 -0.50
C GLU A 439 0.64 -6.74 0.30
N GLN A 440 0.22 -7.71 1.12
CA GLN A 440 1.11 -8.52 1.94
C GLN A 440 1.03 -9.97 1.51
N ILE A 441 2.16 -10.54 1.09
CA ILE A 441 2.30 -11.96 0.77
C ILE A 441 3.11 -12.61 1.87
N LYS A 442 2.48 -13.50 2.63
CA LYS A 442 3.09 -14.19 3.75
C LYS A 442 3.30 -15.66 3.42
N PHE A 443 4.56 -16.07 3.36
CA PHE A 443 4.89 -17.46 3.19
C PHE A 443 4.55 -18.26 4.47
N ASP A 444 3.45 -19.01 4.43
CA ASP A 444 2.91 -19.72 5.59
C ASP A 444 3.46 -21.16 5.78
N GLY A 445 4.28 -21.62 4.84
CA GLY A 445 4.93 -22.94 4.87
C GLY A 445 4.01 -24.15 4.69
N ARG A 446 2.69 -23.97 4.54
CA ARG A 446 1.75 -25.10 4.50
C ARG A 446 1.94 -25.98 3.28
N ALA A 447 2.27 -25.38 2.15
CA ALA A 447 2.55 -26.11 0.91
C ALA A 447 3.81 -26.98 0.98
N ILE A 448 4.72 -26.72 1.92
CA ILE A 448 5.86 -27.60 2.20
C ILE A 448 5.45 -28.70 3.18
N VAL A 449 4.76 -28.33 4.25
CA VAL A 449 4.45 -29.21 5.39
C VAL A 449 3.38 -30.25 5.02
N ASN A 450 2.34 -29.83 4.27
CA ASN A 450 1.32 -30.70 3.71
C ASN A 450 1.13 -30.36 2.22
N PRO A 451 2.00 -30.86 1.34
CA PRO A 451 2.01 -30.46 -0.06
C PRO A 451 0.71 -30.89 -0.76
N PRO A 452 0.08 -29.98 -1.53
CA PRO A 452 -0.98 -30.33 -2.45
C PRO A 452 -0.54 -31.43 -3.43
N PRO A 453 -1.46 -32.30 -3.88
CA PRO A 453 -1.16 -33.29 -4.91
C PRO A 453 -0.41 -32.68 -6.12
N GLY A 454 0.67 -33.34 -6.55
CA GLY A 454 1.51 -32.86 -7.67
C GLY A 454 2.51 -31.75 -7.33
N LEU A 455 2.53 -31.23 -6.10
CA LEU A 455 3.42 -30.15 -5.64
C LEU A 455 4.45 -30.60 -4.57
N ALA A 456 4.66 -31.91 -4.39
CA ALA A 456 5.59 -32.42 -3.37
C ALA A 456 7.03 -31.87 -3.48
N ASP A 457 7.40 -31.37 -4.66
CA ASP A 457 8.73 -30.85 -4.95
C ASP A 457 8.83 -29.32 -4.81
N ILE A 458 7.75 -28.63 -4.41
CA ILE A 458 7.72 -27.15 -4.33
C ILE A 458 8.66 -26.55 -3.28
N GLY A 459 9.05 -27.36 -2.28
CA GLY A 459 10.05 -26.97 -1.28
C GLY A 459 11.50 -27.29 -1.64
N LYS A 460 11.78 -27.95 -2.77
CA LYS A 460 13.15 -28.38 -3.12
C LYS A 460 14.02 -27.24 -3.65
N GLY A 461 13.43 -26.17 -4.17
CA GLY A 461 14.15 -24.99 -4.63
C GLY A 461 14.26 -23.84 -3.63
N LEU A 462 13.60 -23.96 -2.47
CA LEU A 462 13.83 -23.00 -1.38
C LEU A 462 15.26 -23.16 -0.86
N PRO A 463 15.93 -22.08 -0.43
CA PRO A 463 17.25 -22.17 0.15
C PRO A 463 17.23 -23.16 1.32
N ILE A 464 17.86 -24.32 1.13
CA ILE A 464 18.22 -25.18 2.25
C ILE A 464 19.14 -24.34 3.12
N LEU A 465 18.77 -24.14 4.39
CA LEU A 465 19.66 -23.60 5.42
C LEU A 465 20.97 -24.40 5.36
N ARG A 466 21.96 -23.87 4.63
CA ARG A 466 23.31 -24.40 4.69
C ARG A 466 23.81 -23.96 6.05
N GLU A 467 23.88 -24.92 6.96
CA GLU A 467 24.61 -24.83 8.21
C GLU A 467 26.02 -24.32 7.85
N THR A 468 26.24 -23.01 7.96
CA THR A 468 27.58 -22.44 7.95
C THR A 468 28.22 -22.91 9.24
N ARG A 469 28.88 -24.08 9.18
CA ARG A 469 29.72 -24.53 10.27
C ARG A 469 30.87 -23.53 10.43
N PRO A 470 31.23 -23.20 11.68
CA PRO A 470 32.24 -22.19 12.00
C PRO A 470 33.61 -22.51 11.41
#